data_AF-A0A2T1DAV7-F1
#
_entry.id   AF-A0A2T1DAV7-F1
#
_cell.length_a   1.000
_cell.length_b   1.000
_cell.length_c   1.000
_cell.angle_alpha   90.00
_cell.angle_beta   90.00
_cell.angle_gamma   90.00
#
_symmetry.space_group_name_H-M   'P 1'
#
loop_
_entity.id
_entity.type
_entity.pdbx_description
1 polymer ?
#
loop_
_entity_poly.entity_id
_entity_poly.type
_entity_poly.pdbx_seq_one_letter_code
_entity_poly.pdbx_strand_id
1 'polypeptide(L)'
;MTALSRPQYVPEDSFAWSQQTIASWRLSPQIQRIDYDSRHEMAQFQIQDGETTLAQTRIEHFAAIVLHRWPKAVILMVELFVLFLGMLAFNALPTQLAKLLGRQEWSEGIGLLVGAAFAWLIHNRAVRGLGKLRRRHDSRQALQMIQTLQKASAQNEFFRDFYRGQQSCLSRVEGGNLQGQFWLDLGVTIVVSLLEGAAIFYQVQQNPQSTEWAILSSVLPVALIWLAALLQSDRADFADSCAELISDYRDFLPDGTISQEQTLRLYELDAVFKHFTAAIPSEIKTVKGARANARSEFSQVRIEQLEAECIQDIEERNEKLRQVLQQLPNQFPMPQKFDVAGYRGFEIPSDQHNAWQNNTEQIAQEVVKLKAEAEEDYDLIRARICQQIRKWQRIKTEAEQTRSRAEKE
;
A
#
# COMPACT_ATOMS: atom_id res chain seq x y z
N MET A 1 0.90 3.83 -52.67
CA MET A 1 0.56 2.79 -51.68
C MET A 1 1.48 2.98 -50.48
N THR A 2 1.08 3.89 -49.61
CA THR A 2 1.81 4.26 -48.40
C THR A 2 1.34 3.33 -47.28
N ALA A 3 2.29 2.61 -46.68
CA ALA A 3 2.04 1.79 -45.51
C ALA A 3 1.54 2.70 -44.38
N LEU A 4 0.26 2.55 -44.02
CA LEU A 4 -0.29 3.07 -42.78
C LEU A 4 0.50 2.40 -41.65
N SER A 5 1.32 3.19 -40.97
CA SER A 5 1.96 2.81 -39.72
C SER A 5 0.87 2.34 -38.76
N ARG A 6 0.91 1.06 -38.38
CA ARG A 6 0.06 0.51 -37.32
C ARG A 6 0.17 1.42 -36.09
N PRO A 7 -0.93 1.74 -35.40
CA PRO A 7 -0.85 2.40 -34.10
C PRO A 7 -0.08 1.47 -33.16
N GLN A 8 1.17 1.82 -32.88
CA GLN A 8 1.96 1.19 -31.84
C GLN A 8 1.40 1.63 -30.48
N TYR A 9 1.36 0.67 -29.55
CA TYR A 9 1.34 0.88 -28.10
C TYR A 9 -0.04 1.12 -27.45
N VAL A 10 -0.75 0.03 -27.17
CA VAL A 10 -1.37 -0.13 -25.84
C VAL A 10 -0.42 -0.99 -25.03
N PRO A 11 0.21 -0.45 -23.98
CA PRO A 11 1.14 -1.24 -23.17
C PRO A 11 0.43 -2.41 -22.50
N GLU A 12 1.09 -3.57 -22.48
CA GLU A 12 0.67 -4.73 -21.68
C GLU A 12 0.45 -4.34 -20.21
N ASP A 13 1.12 -3.29 -19.75
CA ASP A 13 0.93 -2.66 -18.45
C ASP A 13 0.31 -1.25 -18.59
N SER A 14 -1.03 -1.21 -18.66
CA SER A 14 -1.82 0.03 -18.73
C SER A 14 -1.57 0.98 -17.55
N PHE A 15 -1.15 0.47 -16.40
CA PHE A 15 -0.83 1.25 -15.22
C PHE A 15 0.51 1.97 -15.40
N ALA A 16 1.57 1.26 -15.80
CA ALA A 16 2.88 1.88 -16.06
C ALA A 16 2.82 2.97 -17.13
N TRP A 17 2.05 2.73 -18.20
CA TRP A 17 1.81 3.73 -19.24
C TRP A 17 1.11 4.99 -18.73
N SER A 18 0.08 4.81 -17.90
CA SER A 18 -0.67 5.93 -17.32
C SER A 18 0.24 6.84 -16.49
N GLN A 19 1.12 6.24 -15.68
CA GLN A 19 2.07 6.96 -14.84
C GLN A 19 3.10 7.74 -15.68
N GLN A 20 3.65 7.10 -16.71
CA GLN A 20 4.58 7.77 -17.62
C GLN A 20 3.92 8.95 -18.36
N THR A 21 2.66 8.77 -18.78
CA THR A 21 1.89 9.80 -19.48
C THR A 21 1.65 11.00 -18.56
N ILE A 22 1.15 10.78 -17.34
CA ILE A 22 0.94 11.84 -16.33
C ILE A 22 2.27 12.55 -16.04
N ALA A 23 3.36 11.82 -15.83
CA ALA A 23 4.67 12.42 -15.58
C ALA A 23 5.17 13.29 -16.76
N SER A 24 4.95 12.86 -18.01
CA SER A 24 5.39 13.61 -19.19
C SER A 24 4.74 14.99 -19.31
N TRP A 25 3.46 15.12 -18.94
CA TRP A 25 2.74 16.39 -18.95
C TRP A 25 3.29 17.38 -17.93
N ARG A 26 3.72 16.87 -16.78
CA ARG A 26 4.36 17.67 -15.72
C ARG A 26 5.63 18.34 -16.22
N LEU A 27 6.41 17.62 -17.03
CA LEU A 27 7.69 18.08 -17.57
C LEU A 27 7.55 18.97 -18.82
N SER A 28 6.36 19.05 -19.41
CA SER A 28 6.16 19.81 -20.65
C SER A 28 6.11 21.33 -20.42
N PRO A 29 6.88 22.14 -21.17
CA PRO A 29 6.78 23.60 -21.10
C PRO A 29 5.60 24.15 -21.92
N GLN A 30 4.96 23.33 -22.76
CA GLN A 30 3.95 23.79 -23.73
C GLN A 30 2.51 23.69 -23.23
N ILE A 31 2.32 23.37 -21.95
CA ILE A 31 1.00 23.15 -21.35
C ILE A 31 0.04 24.32 -21.48
N GLN A 32 0.53 25.56 -21.52
CA GLN A 32 -0.32 26.75 -21.68
C GLN A 32 -1.06 26.80 -23.01
N ARG A 33 -0.66 26.00 -24.01
CA ARG A 33 -1.32 25.91 -25.31
C ARG A 33 -2.57 25.03 -25.30
N ILE A 34 -2.73 24.22 -24.25
CA ILE A 34 -3.82 23.25 -24.12
C ILE A 34 -5.08 23.97 -23.60
N ASP A 35 -6.25 23.53 -24.05
CA ASP A 35 -7.54 24.04 -23.60
C ASP A 35 -7.75 23.85 -22.10
N TYR A 36 -8.54 24.75 -21.50
CA TYR A 36 -8.76 24.78 -20.05
C TYR A 36 -9.34 23.46 -19.51
N ASP A 37 -10.29 22.86 -20.21
CA ASP A 37 -10.98 21.64 -19.76
C ASP A 37 -10.00 20.45 -19.69
N SER A 38 -9.20 20.23 -20.73
CA SER A 38 -8.16 19.18 -20.72
C SER A 38 -7.13 19.40 -19.63
N ARG A 39 -6.74 20.66 -19.37
CA ARG A 39 -5.78 20.99 -18.29
C ARG A 39 -6.39 20.73 -16.91
N HIS A 40 -7.63 21.15 -16.69
CA HIS A 40 -8.31 20.93 -15.41
C HIS A 40 -8.45 19.44 -15.09
N GLU A 41 -8.75 18.63 -16.10
CA GLU A 41 -8.85 17.19 -15.91
C GLU A 41 -7.50 16.53 -15.66
N MET A 42 -6.46 16.89 -16.44
CA MET A 42 -5.10 16.40 -16.18
C MET A 42 -4.61 16.81 -14.78
N ALA A 43 -5.00 17.99 -14.27
CA ALA A 43 -4.67 18.41 -12.91
C ALA A 43 -5.18 17.42 -11.85
N GLN A 44 -6.35 16.81 -12.05
CA GLN A 44 -6.86 15.78 -11.13
C GLN A 44 -5.97 14.54 -11.12
N PHE A 45 -5.55 14.07 -12.29
CA PHE A 45 -4.59 12.97 -12.41
C PHE A 45 -3.24 13.30 -11.77
N GLN A 46 -2.74 14.54 -11.90
CA GLN A 46 -1.50 14.98 -11.24
C GLN A 46 -1.63 15.00 -9.72
N ILE A 47 -2.77 15.45 -9.18
CA ILE A 47 -3.05 15.43 -7.74
C ILE A 47 -3.03 13.99 -7.24
N GLN A 48 -3.76 13.08 -7.89
CA GLN A 48 -3.85 11.68 -7.52
C GLN A 48 -2.50 10.97 -7.59
N ASP A 49 -1.69 11.25 -8.63
CA ASP A 49 -0.32 10.74 -8.72
C ASP A 49 0.56 11.28 -7.59
N GLY A 50 0.40 12.56 -7.23
CA GLY A 50 1.05 13.15 -6.05
C GLY A 50 0.71 12.42 -4.76
N GLU A 51 -0.58 12.19 -4.51
CA GLU A 51 -1.06 11.45 -3.33
C GLU A 51 -0.48 10.03 -3.30
N THR A 52 -0.51 9.33 -4.43
CA THR A 52 0.02 7.96 -4.59
C THR A 52 1.53 7.89 -4.35
N THR A 53 2.30 8.77 -4.99
CA THR A 53 3.76 8.81 -4.87
C THR A 53 4.17 9.11 -3.42
N LEU A 54 3.47 10.04 -2.75
CA LEU A 54 3.75 10.29 -1.34
C LEU A 54 3.42 9.08 -0.48
N ALA A 55 2.26 8.45 -0.69
CA ALA A 55 1.87 7.27 0.08
C ALA A 55 2.91 6.14 -0.04
N GLN A 56 3.37 5.83 -1.26
CA GLN A 56 4.42 4.84 -1.49
C GLN A 56 5.71 5.18 -0.74
N THR A 57 6.23 6.39 -0.93
CA THR A 57 7.49 6.82 -0.28
C THR A 57 7.39 6.86 1.25
N ARG A 58 6.25 7.25 1.81
CA ARG A 58 6.01 7.24 3.26
C ARG A 58 5.87 5.82 3.82
N ILE A 59 5.17 4.93 3.11
CA ILE A 59 5.07 3.52 3.49
C ILE A 59 6.46 2.87 3.53
N GLU A 60 7.30 3.10 2.51
CA GLU A 60 8.67 2.58 2.48
C GLU A 60 9.52 3.12 3.64
N HIS A 61 9.46 4.43 3.89
CA HIS A 61 10.16 5.07 5.01
C HIS A 61 9.75 4.48 6.37
N PHE A 62 8.44 4.33 6.60
CA PHE A 62 7.93 3.77 7.84
C PHE A 62 8.18 2.27 7.98
N ALA A 63 8.12 1.51 6.88
CA ALA A 63 8.43 0.09 6.89
C ALA A 63 9.86 -0.16 7.37
N ALA A 64 10.82 0.67 6.94
CA ALA A 64 12.20 0.60 7.40
C ALA A 64 12.33 0.84 8.92
N ILE A 65 11.55 1.77 9.48
CA ILE A 65 11.52 2.05 10.93
C ILE A 65 10.89 0.88 11.69
N VAL A 66 9.75 0.36 11.21
CA VAL A 66 9.02 -0.76 11.83
C VAL A 66 9.87 -2.02 11.87
N LEU A 67 10.73 -2.26 10.87
CA LEU A 67 11.66 -3.40 10.84
C LEU A 67 12.60 -3.41 12.06
N HIS A 68 12.90 -2.25 12.62
CA HIS A 68 13.81 -2.09 13.76
C HIS A 68 13.12 -2.07 15.12
N ARG A 69 11.80 -2.35 15.16
CA ARG A 69 10.99 -2.41 16.36
C ARG A 69 11.53 -3.46 17.35
N TRP A 70 11.60 -3.08 18.63
CA TRP A 70 11.95 -4.02 19.68
C TRP A 70 10.84 -5.04 19.93
N PRO A 71 11.18 -6.32 20.15
CA PRO A 71 10.18 -7.30 20.56
C PRO A 71 9.67 -6.98 21.96
N LYS A 72 8.43 -7.41 22.27
CA LYS A 72 7.77 -7.17 23.57
C LYS A 72 8.63 -7.59 24.77
N ALA A 73 9.42 -8.65 24.62
CA ALA A 73 10.33 -9.12 25.66
C ALA A 73 11.43 -8.10 26.00
N VAL A 74 12.00 -7.41 25.02
CA VAL A 74 13.02 -6.38 25.24
C VAL A 74 12.41 -5.15 25.88
N ILE A 75 11.21 -4.75 25.45
CA ILE A 75 10.45 -3.65 26.06
C ILE A 75 10.22 -3.93 27.55
N LEU A 76 9.74 -5.13 27.89
CA LEU A 76 9.53 -5.55 29.28
C LEU A 76 10.84 -5.54 30.09
N MET A 77 11.94 -6.04 29.53
CA MET A 77 13.24 -6.01 30.22
C MET A 77 13.72 -4.58 30.50
N VAL A 78 13.54 -3.65 29.57
CA VAL A 78 13.88 -2.24 29.76
C VAL A 78 13.00 -1.61 30.83
N GLU A 79 11.70 -1.91 30.86
CA GLU A 79 10.80 -1.42 31.92
C GLU A 79 11.18 -1.96 33.30
N LEU A 80 11.54 -3.24 33.42
CA LEU A 80 12.04 -3.83 34.66
C LEU A 80 13.36 -3.21 35.11
N PHE A 81 14.27 -2.95 34.17
CA PHE A 81 15.53 -2.26 34.45
C PHE A 81 15.30 -0.82 34.95
N VAL A 82 14.37 -0.09 34.33
CA VAL A 82 13.95 1.25 34.77
C VAL A 82 13.34 1.22 36.16
N LEU A 83 12.50 0.23 36.48
CA LEU A 83 11.92 0.05 37.81
C LEU A 83 13.02 -0.15 38.86
N PHE A 84 13.99 -1.01 38.57
CA PHE A 84 15.13 -1.26 39.46
C PHE A 84 15.99 -0.02 39.67
N LEU A 85 16.34 0.70 38.59
CA LEU A 85 17.04 1.98 38.71
C LEU A 85 16.23 3.00 39.50
N GLY A 86 14.90 3.00 39.33
CA GLY A 86 13.98 3.86 40.06
C GLY A 86 13.98 3.65 41.56
N MET A 87 14.02 2.39 41.99
CA MET A 87 14.17 2.03 43.41
C MET A 87 15.45 2.63 44.01
N LEU A 88 16.52 2.74 43.23
CA LEU A 88 17.79 3.31 43.69
C LEU A 88 17.81 4.84 43.62
N ALA A 89 17.23 5.41 42.55
CA ALA A 89 17.34 6.82 42.21
C ALA A 89 16.31 7.70 42.95
N PHE A 90 15.08 7.22 43.10
CA PHE A 90 13.94 8.01 43.58
C PHE A 90 13.44 7.58 44.96
N ASN A 91 14.31 6.97 45.79
CA ASN A 91 13.93 6.53 47.13
C ASN A 91 14.16 7.60 48.21
N ALA A 92 14.97 8.62 47.92
CA ALA A 92 15.48 9.53 48.94
C ALA A 92 14.37 10.40 49.53
N LEU A 93 13.60 11.06 48.65
CA LEU A 93 12.50 11.94 49.06
C LEU A 93 11.33 11.16 49.71
N PRO A 94 10.85 10.03 49.16
CA PRO A 94 9.79 9.26 49.80
C PRO A 94 10.21 8.63 51.14
N THR A 95 11.48 8.21 51.28
CA THR A 95 12.00 7.68 52.56
C THR A 95 12.00 8.78 53.63
N GLN A 96 12.44 9.99 53.29
CA GLN A 96 12.40 11.12 54.22
C GLN A 96 10.96 11.49 54.61
N LEU A 97 10.04 11.56 53.64
CA LEU A 97 8.63 11.82 53.91
C LEU A 97 8.02 10.73 54.82
N ALA A 98 8.32 9.46 54.58
CA ALA A 98 7.86 8.35 55.42
C ALA A 98 8.40 8.44 56.85
N LYS A 99 9.68 8.84 57.02
CA LYS A 99 10.28 9.10 58.34
C LYS A 99 9.60 10.25 59.07
N LEU A 100 9.30 11.35 58.37
CA LEU A 100 8.58 12.51 58.92
C LEU A 100 7.15 12.16 59.34
N LEU A 101 6.50 11.21 58.65
CA LEU A 101 5.16 10.71 58.97
C LEU A 101 5.15 9.64 60.08
N GLY A 102 6.27 9.42 60.77
CA GLY A 102 6.37 8.48 61.91
C GLY A 102 6.47 7.00 61.53
N ARG A 103 6.72 6.67 60.24
CA ARG A 103 6.82 5.28 59.75
C ARG A 103 8.28 4.83 59.59
N GLN A 104 9.09 4.92 60.65
CA GLN A 104 10.53 4.62 60.58
C GLN A 104 10.81 3.19 60.11
N GLU A 105 10.12 2.17 60.65
CA GLU A 105 10.33 0.75 60.34
C GLU A 105 10.07 0.37 58.88
N TRP A 106 9.16 1.09 58.21
CA TRP A 106 8.77 0.81 56.82
C TRP A 106 9.31 1.83 55.82
N SER A 107 10.06 2.84 56.29
CA SER A 107 10.45 4.00 55.48
C SER A 107 11.28 3.61 54.25
N GLU A 108 12.18 2.64 54.38
CA GLU A 108 13.00 2.14 53.27
C GLU A 108 12.17 1.36 52.24
N GLY A 109 11.29 0.46 52.69
CA GLY A 109 10.39 -0.29 51.81
C GLY A 109 9.43 0.62 51.05
N ILE A 110 8.88 1.64 51.72
CA ILE A 110 8.06 2.69 51.09
C ILE A 110 8.90 3.49 50.09
N GLY A 111 10.13 3.85 50.46
CA GLY A 111 11.11 4.50 49.60
C GLY A 111 11.32 3.79 48.27
N LEU A 112 11.64 2.49 48.32
CA LEU A 112 11.88 1.67 47.14
C LEU A 112 10.63 1.56 46.26
N LEU A 113 9.46 1.26 46.84
CA LEU A 113 8.22 1.09 46.10
C LEU A 113 7.77 2.38 45.41
N VAL A 114 7.78 3.50 46.14
CA VAL A 114 7.39 4.81 45.60
C VAL A 114 8.41 5.29 44.55
N GLY A 115 9.71 5.05 44.78
CA GLY A 115 10.75 5.37 43.81
C GLY A 115 10.61 4.60 42.51
N ALA A 116 10.30 3.30 42.56
CA ALA A 116 9.99 2.49 41.39
C ALA A 116 8.79 3.05 40.61
N ALA A 117 7.70 3.40 41.32
CA ALA A 117 6.50 3.96 40.72
C ALA A 117 6.76 5.31 40.02
N PHE A 118 7.55 6.18 40.65
CA PHE A 118 7.97 7.45 40.03
C PHE A 118 8.81 7.22 38.78
N ALA A 119 9.81 6.34 38.83
CA ALA A 119 10.64 6.04 37.67
C ALA A 119 9.83 5.47 36.50
N TRP A 120 8.88 4.58 36.77
CA TRP A 120 7.98 4.07 35.74
C TRP A 120 7.12 5.19 35.14
N LEU A 121 6.57 6.09 35.96
CA LEU A 121 5.75 7.20 35.48
C LEU A 121 6.58 8.18 34.64
N ILE A 122 7.77 8.55 35.11
CA ILE A 122 8.74 9.41 34.41
C ILE A 122 9.10 8.78 33.06
N HIS A 123 9.51 7.51 33.07
CA HIS A 123 9.89 6.78 31.86
C HIS A 123 8.74 6.70 30.86
N ASN A 124 7.54 6.30 31.29
CA ASN A 124 6.37 6.18 30.40
C ASN A 124 5.98 7.55 29.80
N ARG A 125 6.01 8.63 30.58
CA ARG A 125 5.75 9.99 30.08
C ARG A 125 6.87 10.49 29.17
N ALA A 126 8.13 10.21 29.48
CA ALA A 126 9.28 10.52 28.62
C ALA A 126 9.17 9.79 27.28
N VAL A 127 8.91 8.47 27.29
CA VAL A 127 8.76 7.65 26.09
C VAL A 127 7.68 8.23 25.17
N ARG A 128 6.48 8.50 25.70
CA ARG A 128 5.35 9.07 24.94
C ARG A 128 5.64 10.48 24.45
N GLY A 129 6.24 11.32 25.31
CA GLY A 129 6.62 12.67 24.95
C GLY A 129 7.61 12.65 23.77
N LEU A 130 8.73 11.96 23.94
CA LEU A 130 9.76 11.81 22.92
C LEU A 130 9.19 11.19 21.64
N GLY A 131 8.28 10.22 21.74
CA GLY A 131 7.60 9.61 20.59
C GLY A 131 6.76 10.62 19.81
N LYS A 132 5.96 11.45 20.50
CA LYS A 132 5.21 12.56 19.88
C LYS A 132 6.14 13.59 19.22
N LEU A 133 7.26 13.93 19.86
CA LEU A 133 8.23 14.88 19.28
C LEU A 133 8.87 14.34 18.01
N ARG A 134 9.23 13.04 17.99
CA ARG A 134 9.79 12.39 16.80
C ARG A 134 8.79 12.36 15.65
N ARG A 135 7.55 11.94 15.90
CA ARG A 135 6.47 12.01 14.89
C ARG A 135 6.36 13.40 14.29
N ARG A 136 6.27 14.42 15.14
CA ARG A 136 6.19 15.81 14.70
C ARG A 136 7.40 16.25 13.89
N HIS A 137 8.60 15.87 14.32
CA HIS A 137 9.84 16.18 13.61
C HIS A 137 9.86 15.53 12.22
N ASP A 138 9.54 14.23 12.14
CA ASP A 138 9.49 13.46 10.90
C ASP A 138 8.44 14.03 9.92
N SER A 139 7.21 14.26 10.38
CA SER A 139 6.15 14.89 9.57
C SER A 139 6.54 16.29 9.07
N ARG A 140 7.21 17.09 9.90
CA ARG A 140 7.69 18.42 9.50
C ARG A 140 8.81 18.35 8.48
N GLN A 141 9.73 17.41 8.65
CA GLN A 141 10.83 17.18 7.72
C GLN A 141 10.27 16.75 6.35
N ALA A 142 9.30 15.85 6.33
CA ALA A 142 8.59 15.45 5.11
C ALA A 142 7.91 16.66 4.43
N LEU A 143 7.16 17.47 5.20
CA LEU A 143 6.51 18.67 4.67
C LEU A 143 7.52 19.68 4.11
N GLN A 144 8.62 19.93 4.81
CA GLN A 144 9.69 20.83 4.36
C GLN A 144 10.37 20.32 3.09
N MET A 145 10.61 19.02 2.97
CA MET A 145 11.16 18.40 1.77
C MET A 145 10.22 18.64 0.58
N ILE A 146 8.92 18.37 0.72
CA ILE A 146 7.92 18.61 -0.32
C ILE A 146 7.90 20.09 -0.72
N GLN A 147 7.90 21.02 0.25
CA GLN A 147 7.93 22.46 -0.03
C GLN A 147 9.22 22.92 -0.72
N THR A 148 10.35 22.30 -0.40
CA THR A 148 11.64 22.61 -1.03
C THR A 148 11.66 22.13 -2.47
N LEU A 149 11.22 20.90 -2.72
CA LEU A 149 11.08 20.33 -4.06
C LEU A 149 10.10 21.11 -4.93
N GLN A 150 8.98 21.57 -4.35
CA GLN A 150 8.02 22.44 -5.02
C GLN A 150 8.62 23.78 -5.44
N LYS A 151 9.53 24.36 -4.64
CA LYS A 151 10.23 25.62 -4.98
C LYS A 151 11.34 25.43 -6.01
N ALA A 152 11.99 24.26 -6.02
CA ALA A 152 13.13 23.97 -6.90
C ALA A 152 12.73 23.48 -8.32
N SER A 153 11.52 22.93 -8.47
CA SER A 153 11.07 22.30 -9.73
C SER A 153 10.45 23.32 -10.72
N ALA A 154 10.51 23.02 -12.02
CA ALA A 154 10.03 23.89 -13.10
C ALA A 154 8.54 24.29 -12.94
N GLN A 155 8.23 25.55 -13.21
CA GLN A 155 7.03 26.29 -12.78
C GLN A 155 5.73 25.98 -13.56
N ASN A 156 5.53 24.76 -14.05
CA ASN A 156 4.26 24.38 -14.67
C ASN A 156 3.17 24.19 -13.57
N GLU A 157 1.91 24.54 -13.86
CA GLU A 157 0.77 24.31 -12.98
C GLU A 157 0.64 22.84 -12.54
N PHE A 158 0.94 21.88 -13.42
CA PHE A 158 0.90 20.44 -13.08
C PHE A 158 1.93 20.02 -12.03
N PHE A 159 3.09 20.66 -12.00
CA PHE A 159 4.05 20.46 -10.90
C PHE A 159 3.46 20.92 -9.58
N ARG A 160 2.76 22.06 -9.59
CA ARG A 160 2.10 22.59 -8.40
C ARG A 160 0.99 21.67 -7.93
N ASP A 161 0.20 21.14 -8.85
CA ASP A 161 -0.90 20.21 -8.56
C ASP A 161 -0.40 18.89 -7.99
N PHE A 162 0.68 18.33 -8.55
CA PHE A 162 1.35 17.15 -8.01
C PHE A 162 1.81 17.35 -6.56
N TYR A 163 2.58 18.41 -6.27
CA TYR A 163 3.04 18.68 -4.90
C TYR A 163 1.91 19.11 -3.96
N ARG A 164 0.83 19.68 -4.50
CA ARG A 164 -0.40 19.95 -3.73
C ARG A 164 -1.08 18.64 -3.31
N GLY A 165 -1.12 17.65 -4.20
CA GLY A 165 -1.56 16.29 -3.87
C GLY A 165 -0.73 15.68 -2.73
N GLN A 166 0.60 15.75 -2.84
CA GLN A 166 1.49 15.31 -1.75
C GLN A 166 1.18 16.04 -0.42
N GLN A 167 1.13 17.37 -0.41
CA GLN A 167 0.83 18.13 0.81
C GLN A 167 -0.55 17.81 1.39
N SER A 168 -1.56 17.63 0.53
CA SER A 168 -2.92 17.23 0.92
C SER A 168 -2.92 15.86 1.60
N CYS A 169 -2.28 14.86 0.98
CA CYS A 169 -2.16 13.51 1.53
C CYS A 169 -1.43 13.52 2.88
N LEU A 170 -0.26 14.19 2.97
CA LEU A 170 0.47 14.34 4.24
C LEU A 170 -0.38 15.01 5.32
N SER A 171 -1.10 16.07 4.99
CA SER A 171 -1.94 16.78 5.96
C SER A 171 -3.15 15.96 6.41
N ARG A 172 -3.70 15.09 5.56
CA ARG A 172 -4.83 14.24 5.92
C ARG A 172 -4.42 13.13 6.88
N VAL A 173 -3.29 12.48 6.61
CA VAL A 173 -2.81 11.35 7.42
C VAL A 173 -2.06 11.83 8.66
N GLU A 174 -1.13 12.78 8.51
CA GLU A 174 -0.22 13.19 9.58
C GLU A 174 -0.55 14.57 10.18
N GLY A 175 -1.66 15.20 9.79
CA GLY A 175 -2.04 16.54 10.26
C GLY A 175 -2.14 16.66 11.79
N GLY A 176 -2.57 15.58 12.45
CA GLY A 176 -2.63 15.51 13.92
C GLY A 176 -1.24 15.60 14.57
N ASN A 177 -0.21 15.04 13.95
CA ASN A 177 1.17 15.04 14.46
C ASN A 177 1.82 16.43 14.40
N LEU A 178 1.31 17.34 13.57
CA LEU A 178 1.82 18.71 13.45
C LEU A 178 1.39 19.62 14.61
N GLN A 179 0.34 19.24 15.35
CA GLN A 179 -0.22 20.01 16.46
C GLN A 179 0.64 19.96 17.73
N GLY A 180 0.57 21.03 18.54
CA GLY A 180 1.57 21.36 19.57
C GLY A 180 1.40 20.77 20.97
N GLN A 181 0.65 19.67 21.17
CA GLN A 181 0.29 19.18 22.51
C GLN A 181 1.41 18.40 23.27
N PHE A 182 2.66 18.48 22.81
CA PHE A 182 3.79 17.70 23.35
C PHE A 182 4.32 18.19 24.72
N TRP A 183 4.21 19.48 25.03
CA TRP A 183 4.90 20.09 26.17
C TRP A 183 4.43 19.60 27.55
N LEU A 184 3.17 19.16 27.67
CA LEU A 184 2.62 18.72 28.96
C LEU A 184 3.25 17.40 29.44
N ASP A 185 3.42 16.43 28.55
CA ASP A 185 4.00 15.13 28.89
C ASP A 185 5.50 15.23 29.20
N LEU A 186 6.25 16.04 28.43
CA LEU A 186 7.68 16.25 28.66
C LEU A 186 7.93 17.15 29.90
N GLY A 187 7.11 18.19 30.08
CA GLY A 187 7.28 19.17 31.16
C GLY A 187 7.12 18.56 32.55
N VAL A 188 6.09 17.73 32.77
CA VAL A 188 5.90 17.02 34.04
C VAL A 188 7.11 16.13 34.36
N THR A 189 7.65 15.45 33.36
CA THR A 189 8.78 14.52 33.54
C THR A 189 10.07 15.23 33.91
N ILE A 190 10.34 16.39 33.30
CA ILE A 190 11.50 17.24 33.63
C ILE A 190 11.37 17.76 35.07
N VAL A 191 10.19 18.24 35.46
CA VAL A 191 9.97 18.79 36.81
C VAL A 191 10.18 17.73 37.89
N VAL A 192 9.64 16.52 37.72
CA VAL A 192 9.83 15.44 38.71
C VAL A 192 11.30 15.02 38.80
N SER A 193 12.02 14.95 37.67
CA SER A 193 13.46 14.64 37.66
C SER A 193 14.29 15.68 38.40
N LEU A 194 13.95 16.97 38.24
CA LEU A 194 14.62 18.08 38.92
C LEU A 194 14.34 18.09 40.44
N LEU A 195 13.11 17.78 40.86
CA LEU A 195 12.74 17.71 42.27
C LEU A 195 13.52 16.63 43.02
N GLU A 196 13.69 15.44 42.43
CA GLU A 196 14.50 14.39 43.06
C GLU A 196 15.99 14.79 43.09
N GLY A 197 16.50 15.37 42.01
CA GLY A 197 17.88 15.90 41.98
C GLY A 197 18.14 16.92 43.10
N ALA A 198 17.17 17.80 43.38
CA ALA A 198 17.25 18.76 44.48
C ALA A 198 17.20 18.07 45.86
N ALA A 199 16.37 17.03 46.03
CA ALA A 199 16.28 16.28 47.28
C ALA A 199 17.58 15.52 47.61
N ILE A 200 18.20 14.92 46.60
CA ILE A 200 19.47 14.22 46.76
C ILE A 200 20.60 15.21 47.04
N PHE A 201 20.64 16.35 46.32
CA PHE A 201 21.60 17.41 46.62
C PHE A 201 21.50 17.90 48.07
N TYR A 202 20.27 18.07 48.58
CA TYR A 202 20.02 18.44 49.98
C TYR A 202 20.54 17.39 50.97
N GLN A 203 20.34 16.09 50.70
CA GLN A 203 20.91 15.01 51.53
C GLN A 203 22.44 15.00 51.53
N VAL A 204 23.04 15.19 50.36
CA VAL A 204 24.50 15.23 50.20
C VAL A 204 25.11 16.42 50.92
N GLN A 205 24.43 17.57 50.92
CA GLN A 205 24.87 18.75 51.67
C GLN A 205 24.90 18.53 53.19
N GLN A 206 24.04 17.65 53.73
CA GLN A 206 24.05 17.29 55.14
C GLN A 206 25.18 16.32 55.53
N ASN A 207 25.79 15.61 54.58
CA ASN A 207 26.89 14.66 54.80
C ASN A 207 28.12 14.98 53.91
N PRO A 208 28.95 15.96 54.31
CA PRO A 208 29.98 16.56 53.45
C PRO A 208 31.18 15.66 53.10
N GLN A 209 31.33 14.46 53.70
CA GLN A 209 32.49 13.59 53.48
C GLN A 209 32.44 12.75 52.17
N SER A 210 31.36 12.81 51.39
CA SER A 210 31.17 11.94 50.20
C SER A 210 30.60 12.64 48.96
N THR A 211 30.69 13.97 48.91
CA THR A 211 29.92 14.83 48.00
C THR A 211 30.06 14.51 46.51
N GLU A 212 31.27 14.20 46.03
CA GLU A 212 31.51 13.96 44.60
C GLU A 212 30.94 12.61 44.11
N TRP A 213 31.16 11.53 44.87
CA TRP A 213 30.64 10.20 44.53
C TRP A 213 29.12 10.12 44.74
N ALA A 214 28.59 10.83 45.72
CA ALA A 214 27.16 10.87 45.99
C ALA A 214 26.38 11.55 44.85
N ILE A 215 26.87 12.68 44.32
CA ILE A 215 26.25 13.38 43.17
C ILE A 215 26.30 12.50 41.90
N LEU A 216 27.45 11.85 41.63
CA LEU A 216 27.58 10.98 40.47
C LEU A 216 26.62 9.78 40.57
N SER A 217 26.51 9.17 41.76
CA SER A 217 25.61 8.05 42.03
C SER A 217 24.12 8.42 41.92
N SER A 218 23.77 9.69 42.14
CA SER A 218 22.39 10.17 42.04
C SER A 218 21.96 10.55 40.62
N VAL A 219 22.89 11.09 39.82
CA VAL A 219 22.59 11.56 38.46
C VAL A 219 22.60 10.41 37.46
N LEU A 220 23.50 9.43 37.63
CA LEU A 220 23.66 8.33 36.69
C LEU A 220 22.38 7.50 36.49
N PRO A 221 21.65 7.06 37.54
CA PRO A 221 20.39 6.33 37.36
C PRO A 221 19.32 7.13 36.61
N VAL A 222 19.19 8.43 36.90
CA VAL A 222 18.24 9.33 36.22
C VAL A 222 18.62 9.46 34.74
N ALA A 223 19.90 9.64 34.43
CA ALA A 223 20.39 9.69 33.06
C ALA A 223 20.14 8.38 32.29
N LEU A 224 20.33 7.22 32.94
CA LEU A 224 20.05 5.91 32.36
C LEU A 224 18.54 5.70 32.10
N ILE A 225 17.65 6.20 32.97
CA ILE A 225 16.20 6.19 32.74
C ILE A 225 15.84 7.05 31.53
N TRP A 226 16.42 8.24 31.40
CA TRP A 226 16.21 9.08 30.21
C TRP A 226 16.77 8.45 28.93
N LEU A 227 17.93 7.78 29.01
CA LEU A 227 18.50 7.04 27.88
C LEU A 227 17.60 5.87 27.48
N ALA A 228 17.08 5.12 28.46
CA ALA A 228 16.12 4.04 28.23
C ALA A 228 14.85 4.59 27.57
N ALA A 229 14.33 5.73 28.04
CA ALA A 229 13.17 6.39 27.45
C ALA A 229 13.43 6.85 26.01
N LEU A 230 14.62 7.39 25.74
CA LEU A 230 15.04 7.78 24.39
C LEU A 230 15.07 6.58 23.44
N LEU A 231 15.65 5.45 23.87
CA LEU A 231 15.75 4.25 23.04
C LEU A 231 14.39 3.57 22.85
N GLN A 232 13.59 3.44 23.91
CA GLN A 232 12.26 2.83 23.85
C GLN A 232 11.27 3.71 23.07
N SER A 233 11.38 5.04 23.15
CA SER A 233 10.62 5.96 22.31
C SER A 233 10.85 5.71 20.82
N ASP A 234 12.10 5.42 20.42
CA ASP A 234 12.45 5.11 19.04
C ASP A 234 11.92 3.76 18.59
N ARG A 235 12.31 2.72 19.35
CA ARG A 235 12.19 1.33 18.93
C ARG A 235 10.85 0.70 19.31
N ALA A 236 10.02 1.37 20.09
CA ALA A 236 8.68 0.90 20.44
C ALA A 236 7.61 1.93 20.06
N ASP A 237 7.49 3.04 20.78
CA ASP A 237 6.34 3.96 20.63
C ASP A 237 6.26 4.61 19.23
N PHE A 238 7.39 5.08 18.70
CA PHE A 238 7.45 5.65 17.36
C PHE A 238 7.25 4.57 16.28
N ALA A 239 7.90 3.42 16.40
CA ALA A 239 7.73 2.30 15.49
C ALA A 239 6.26 1.80 15.44
N ASP A 240 5.58 1.73 16.57
CA ASP A 240 4.16 1.35 16.65
C ASP A 240 3.28 2.36 15.93
N SER A 241 3.54 3.65 16.15
CA SER A 241 2.84 4.73 15.45
C SER A 241 3.09 4.69 13.93
N CYS A 242 4.32 4.37 13.49
CA CYS A 242 4.65 4.20 12.08
C CYS A 242 3.88 3.04 11.45
N ALA A 243 3.68 1.94 12.18
CA ALA A 243 2.88 0.81 11.69
C ALA A 243 1.41 1.19 11.47
N GLU A 244 0.83 2.03 12.35
CA GLU A 244 -0.53 2.57 12.17
C GLU A 244 -0.59 3.48 10.93
N LEU A 245 0.37 4.41 10.78
CA LEU A 245 0.43 5.31 9.63
C LEU A 245 0.57 4.56 8.29
N ILE A 246 1.31 3.44 8.24
CA ILE A 246 1.37 2.60 7.04
C ILE A 246 -0.03 2.16 6.60
N SER A 247 -0.90 1.80 7.55
CA SER A 247 -2.28 1.42 7.23
C SER A 247 -3.05 2.59 6.65
N ASP A 248 -2.95 3.78 7.26
CA ASP A 248 -3.64 4.99 6.80
C ASP A 248 -3.20 5.43 5.40
N TYR A 249 -1.92 5.22 5.06
CA TYR A 249 -1.40 5.52 3.72
C TYR A 249 -1.84 4.53 2.64
N ARG A 250 -2.25 3.30 2.98
CA ARG A 250 -2.67 2.30 1.99
C ARG A 250 -3.92 2.72 1.22
N ASP A 251 -4.79 3.53 1.84
CA ASP A 251 -6.01 4.04 1.21
C ASP A 251 -5.74 4.94 -0.01
N PHE A 252 -4.50 5.43 -0.16
CA PHE A 252 -4.06 6.25 -1.28
C PHE A 252 -3.29 5.46 -2.34
N LEU A 253 -3.04 4.17 -2.12
CA LEU A 253 -2.41 3.31 -3.12
C LEU A 253 -3.46 2.81 -4.12
N PRO A 254 -3.13 2.77 -5.43
CA PRO A 254 -3.99 2.15 -6.41
C PRO A 254 -4.00 0.63 -6.20
N ASP A 255 -5.14 -0.02 -6.45
CA ASP A 255 -5.32 -1.49 -6.38
C ASP A 255 -4.53 -2.26 -7.47
N GLY A 256 -3.55 -1.63 -8.10
CA GLY A 256 -2.77 -2.17 -9.23
C GLY A 256 -3.52 -2.15 -10.57
N THR A 257 -4.80 -1.78 -10.59
CA THR A 257 -5.60 -1.70 -11.82
C THR A 257 -6.20 -0.30 -11.99
N ILE A 258 -5.89 0.36 -13.11
CA ILE A 258 -6.62 1.54 -13.55
C ILE A 258 -7.89 1.11 -14.29
N SER A 259 -9.01 1.80 -14.05
CA SER A 259 -10.25 1.48 -14.74
C SER A 259 -10.14 1.78 -16.23
N GLN A 260 -10.80 0.98 -17.08
CA GLN A 260 -10.78 1.17 -18.54
C GLN A 260 -11.26 2.58 -18.96
N GLU A 261 -12.19 3.16 -18.19
CA GLU A 261 -12.70 4.51 -18.44
C GLU A 261 -11.64 5.57 -18.17
N GLN A 262 -10.90 5.44 -17.06
CA GLN A 262 -9.77 6.33 -16.75
C GLN A 262 -8.64 6.17 -17.78
N THR A 263 -8.34 4.94 -18.21
CA THR A 263 -7.33 4.70 -19.26
C THR A 263 -7.74 5.36 -20.56
N LEU A 264 -8.97 5.14 -21.04
CA LEU A 264 -9.50 5.80 -22.23
C LEU A 264 -9.39 7.32 -22.10
N ARG A 265 -9.72 7.85 -20.93
CA ARG A 265 -9.69 9.29 -20.72
C ARG A 265 -8.28 9.88 -20.75
N LEU A 266 -7.30 9.18 -20.18
CA LEU A 266 -5.89 9.54 -20.32
C LEU A 266 -5.42 9.46 -21.78
N TYR A 267 -5.88 8.47 -22.56
CA TYR A 267 -5.60 8.38 -24.01
C TYR A 267 -6.15 9.59 -24.76
N GLU A 268 -7.39 9.99 -24.47
CA GLU A 268 -8.01 11.19 -25.05
C GLU A 268 -7.22 12.45 -24.70
N LEU A 269 -6.82 12.61 -23.43
CA LEU A 269 -6.01 13.75 -23.00
C LEU A 269 -4.66 13.75 -23.72
N ASP A 270 -3.92 12.64 -23.72
CA ASP A 270 -2.61 12.54 -24.36
C ASP A 270 -2.65 12.89 -25.86
N ALA A 271 -3.72 12.49 -26.56
CA ALA A 271 -3.92 12.88 -27.94
C ALA A 271 -4.16 14.39 -28.12
N VAL A 272 -4.87 15.04 -27.20
CA VAL A 272 -5.01 16.51 -27.19
C VAL A 272 -3.66 17.17 -26.97
N PHE A 273 -2.86 16.67 -26.04
CA PHE A 273 -1.51 17.18 -25.81
C PHE A 273 -0.63 17.05 -27.04
N LYS A 274 -0.62 15.88 -27.69
CA LYS A 274 0.10 15.65 -28.95
C LYS A 274 -0.38 16.57 -30.05
N HIS A 275 -1.70 16.83 -30.15
CA HIS A 275 -2.24 17.78 -31.13
C HIS A 275 -1.67 19.20 -30.96
N PHE A 276 -1.50 19.68 -29.73
CA PHE A 276 -0.96 21.03 -29.46
C PHE A 276 0.58 21.12 -29.46
N THR A 277 1.28 19.99 -29.27
CA THR A 277 2.74 19.96 -29.09
C THR A 277 3.51 19.34 -30.25
N ALA A 278 2.83 18.69 -31.20
CA ALA A 278 3.47 18.07 -32.35
C ALA A 278 4.23 19.11 -33.21
N ALA A 279 5.49 18.79 -33.54
CA ALA A 279 6.32 19.59 -34.43
C ALA A 279 5.83 19.54 -35.90
N ILE A 280 5.06 18.50 -36.26
CA ILE A 280 4.42 18.33 -37.56
C ILE A 280 2.92 18.58 -37.35
N PRO A 281 2.27 19.41 -38.19
CA PRO A 281 0.82 19.61 -38.12
C PRO A 281 0.10 18.26 -38.20
N SER A 282 -0.68 17.95 -37.17
CA SER A 282 -1.54 16.77 -37.20
C SER A 282 -2.53 16.90 -38.37
N GLU A 283 -2.81 15.80 -39.07
CA GLU A 283 -3.90 15.73 -40.05
C GLU A 283 -5.25 16.12 -39.41
N ILE A 284 -5.35 15.93 -38.09
CA ILE A 284 -6.50 16.29 -37.29
C ILE A 284 -6.40 17.77 -36.89
N LYS A 285 -7.30 18.58 -37.44
CA LYS A 285 -7.31 20.05 -37.27
C LYS A 285 -7.93 20.54 -35.96
N THR A 286 -8.72 19.71 -35.28
CA THR A 286 -9.51 20.13 -34.11
C THR A 286 -9.23 19.24 -32.89
N VAL A 287 -9.32 19.83 -31.69
CA VAL A 287 -9.23 19.10 -30.41
C VAL A 287 -10.28 17.99 -30.32
N LYS A 288 -11.49 18.27 -30.80
CA LYS A 288 -12.60 17.30 -30.84
C LYS A 288 -12.27 16.12 -31.77
N GLY A 289 -11.66 16.38 -32.93
CA GLY A 289 -11.15 15.34 -33.81
C GLY A 289 -10.04 14.51 -33.15
N ALA A 290 -9.17 15.14 -32.35
CA ALA A 290 -8.04 14.44 -31.71
C ALA A 290 -8.53 13.47 -30.63
N ARG A 291 -9.45 13.90 -29.77
CA ARG A 291 -10.12 13.03 -28.79
C ARG A 291 -10.87 11.88 -29.47
N ALA A 292 -11.62 12.20 -30.54
CA ALA A 292 -12.36 11.20 -31.29
C ALA A 292 -11.44 10.15 -31.95
N ASN A 293 -10.28 10.57 -32.48
CA ASN A 293 -9.31 9.63 -33.02
C ASN A 293 -8.74 8.70 -31.95
N ALA A 294 -8.30 9.26 -30.82
CA ALA A 294 -7.78 8.48 -29.69
C ALA A 294 -8.81 7.47 -29.17
N ARG A 295 -10.07 7.89 -29.05
CA ARG A 295 -11.17 7.03 -28.65
C ARG A 295 -11.44 5.90 -29.64
N SER A 296 -11.35 6.17 -30.94
CA SER A 296 -11.47 5.14 -31.97
C SER A 296 -10.32 4.13 -31.91
N GLU A 297 -9.07 4.61 -31.83
CA GLU A 297 -7.87 3.78 -31.73
C GLU A 297 -7.90 2.90 -30.47
N PHE A 298 -8.19 3.48 -29.30
CA PHE A 298 -8.32 2.73 -28.06
C PHE A 298 -9.42 1.66 -28.14
N SER A 299 -10.58 2.02 -28.70
CA SER A 299 -11.68 1.07 -28.87
C SER A 299 -11.33 -0.08 -29.81
N GLN A 300 -10.58 0.20 -30.89
CA GLN A 300 -10.11 -0.82 -31.81
C GLN A 300 -9.17 -1.81 -31.10
N VAL A 301 -8.18 -1.31 -30.36
CA VAL A 301 -7.27 -2.19 -29.62
C VAL A 301 -8.02 -3.00 -28.56
N ARG A 302 -9.00 -2.42 -27.88
CA ARG A 302 -9.79 -3.17 -26.90
C ARG A 302 -10.64 -4.27 -27.54
N ILE A 303 -11.17 -4.04 -28.75
CA ILE A 303 -11.86 -5.09 -29.52
C ILE A 303 -10.90 -6.23 -29.84
N GLU A 304 -9.70 -5.93 -30.33
CA GLU A 304 -8.68 -6.94 -30.64
C GLU A 304 -8.26 -7.74 -29.40
N GLN A 305 -8.12 -7.08 -28.25
CA GLN A 305 -7.86 -7.74 -26.97
C GLN A 305 -9.01 -8.66 -26.55
N LEU A 306 -10.27 -8.21 -26.68
CA LEU A 306 -11.44 -9.03 -26.35
C LEU A 306 -11.56 -10.26 -27.27
N GLU A 307 -11.20 -10.11 -28.55
CA GLU A 307 -11.15 -11.23 -29.50
C GLU A 307 -10.07 -12.24 -29.09
N ALA A 308 -8.90 -11.78 -28.68
CA ALA A 308 -7.84 -12.63 -28.15
C ALA A 308 -8.24 -13.32 -26.83
N GLU A 309 -8.85 -12.59 -25.89
CA GLU A 309 -9.40 -13.12 -24.62
C GLU A 309 -10.43 -14.23 -24.91
N CYS A 310 -11.27 -14.07 -25.94
CA CYS A 310 -12.25 -15.10 -26.34
C CYS A 310 -11.58 -16.39 -26.80
N ILE A 311 -10.57 -16.26 -27.66
CA ILE A 311 -9.81 -17.42 -28.17
C ILE A 311 -9.14 -18.12 -27.00
N GLN A 312 -8.48 -17.37 -26.11
CA GLN A 312 -7.81 -17.92 -24.94
C GLN A 312 -8.78 -18.64 -23.99
N ASP A 313 -9.91 -18.04 -23.63
CA ASP A 313 -10.91 -18.65 -22.75
C ASP A 313 -11.45 -19.98 -23.33
N ILE A 314 -11.69 -20.01 -24.65
CA ILE A 314 -12.11 -21.22 -25.36
C ILE A 314 -11.00 -22.28 -25.38
N GLU A 315 -9.75 -21.88 -25.59
CA GLU A 315 -8.59 -22.79 -25.56
C GLU A 315 -8.39 -23.39 -24.17
N GLU A 316 -8.47 -22.57 -23.11
CA GLU A 316 -8.39 -23.03 -21.73
C GLU A 316 -9.53 -24.00 -21.38
N ARG A 317 -10.75 -23.72 -21.85
CA ARG A 317 -11.90 -24.62 -21.63
C ARG A 317 -11.75 -25.93 -22.40
N ASN A 318 -11.26 -25.87 -23.65
CA ASN A 318 -10.93 -27.06 -24.43
C ASN A 318 -9.85 -27.91 -23.75
N GLU A 319 -8.82 -27.30 -23.19
CA GLU A 319 -7.75 -28.02 -22.51
C GLU A 319 -8.26 -28.69 -21.23
N LYS A 320 -9.09 -27.99 -20.45
CA LYS A 320 -9.81 -28.60 -19.31
C LYS A 320 -10.68 -29.78 -19.75
N LEU A 321 -11.43 -29.64 -20.84
CA LEU A 321 -12.24 -30.73 -21.38
C LEU A 321 -11.38 -31.93 -21.77
N ARG A 322 -10.24 -31.72 -22.45
CA ARG A 322 -9.28 -32.79 -22.80
C ARG A 322 -8.77 -33.51 -21.57
N GLN A 323 -8.41 -32.78 -20.51
CA GLN A 323 -7.93 -33.36 -19.25
C GLN A 323 -9.01 -34.23 -18.59
N VAL A 324 -10.26 -33.76 -18.54
CA VAL A 324 -11.39 -34.54 -17.99
C VAL A 324 -11.66 -35.78 -18.84
N LEU A 325 -11.65 -35.66 -20.18
CA LEU A 325 -11.83 -36.79 -21.10
C LEU A 325 -10.73 -37.85 -20.97
N GLN A 326 -9.48 -37.45 -20.67
CA GLN A 326 -8.38 -38.39 -20.42
C GLN A 326 -8.50 -39.11 -19.07
N GLN A 327 -9.20 -38.52 -18.10
CA GLN A 327 -9.40 -39.11 -16.77
C GLN A 327 -10.63 -40.01 -16.68
N LEU A 328 -11.59 -39.87 -17.60
CA LEU A 328 -12.81 -40.68 -17.67
C LEU A 328 -12.57 -42.21 -17.59
N PRO A 329 -11.59 -42.80 -18.32
CA PRO A 329 -11.29 -44.23 -18.21
C PRO A 329 -10.82 -44.68 -16.81
N ASN A 330 -10.26 -43.77 -16.01
CA ASN A 330 -9.84 -44.07 -14.64
C ASN A 330 -11.02 -44.02 -13.65
N GLN A 331 -12.07 -43.24 -13.97
CA GLN A 331 -13.30 -43.17 -13.18
C GLN A 331 -14.22 -44.38 -13.44
N PHE A 332 -14.17 -44.92 -14.67
CA PHE A 332 -14.90 -46.12 -15.08
C PHE A 332 -13.89 -47.22 -15.46
N PRO A 333 -13.24 -47.87 -14.48
CA PRO A 333 -12.16 -48.82 -14.76
C PRO A 333 -12.67 -49.98 -15.61
N MET A 334 -11.99 -50.20 -16.74
CA MET A 334 -12.23 -51.38 -17.57
C MET A 334 -11.51 -52.60 -16.96
N PRO A 335 -12.11 -53.81 -17.03
CA PRO A 335 -11.45 -55.03 -16.61
C PRO A 335 -10.15 -55.23 -17.44
N GLN A 336 -8.99 -55.17 -16.77
CA GLN A 336 -7.68 -55.15 -17.44
C GLN A 336 -7.25 -56.49 -18.03
N LYS A 337 -7.83 -57.60 -17.56
CA LYS A 337 -7.60 -58.95 -18.08
C LYS A 337 -8.87 -59.77 -17.90
N PHE A 338 -9.38 -60.35 -18.99
CA PHE A 338 -10.28 -61.49 -18.90
C PHE A 338 -9.46 -62.63 -18.30
N ASP A 339 -9.86 -63.15 -17.14
CA ASP A 339 -9.13 -64.24 -16.49
C ASP A 339 -9.37 -65.53 -17.28
N VAL A 340 -8.50 -65.82 -18.25
CA VAL A 340 -8.61 -67.00 -19.13
C VAL A 340 -8.06 -68.27 -18.46
N ALA A 341 -7.69 -68.21 -17.19
CA ALA A 341 -7.17 -69.36 -16.44
C ALA A 341 -8.28 -70.39 -16.16
N GLY A 342 -8.44 -71.35 -17.07
CA GLY A 342 -9.29 -72.54 -16.87
C GLY A 342 -10.38 -72.76 -17.92
N TYR A 343 -10.66 -71.78 -18.79
CA TYR A 343 -11.70 -71.90 -19.81
C TYR A 343 -11.13 -72.43 -21.14
N ARG A 344 -11.39 -73.71 -21.43
CA ARG A 344 -11.24 -74.28 -22.78
C ARG A 344 -12.49 -73.92 -23.59
N GLY A 345 -12.48 -72.74 -24.20
CA GLY A 345 -13.59 -72.21 -24.98
C GLY A 345 -13.67 -70.71 -24.77
N PHE A 346 -13.76 -69.94 -25.85
CA PHE A 346 -13.76 -68.47 -25.86
C PHE A 346 -15.06 -67.86 -25.28
N GLU A 347 -15.44 -68.22 -24.06
CA GLU A 347 -16.57 -67.59 -23.38
C GLU A 347 -16.03 -66.67 -22.28
N ILE A 348 -16.00 -65.37 -22.60
CA ILE A 348 -15.89 -64.32 -21.60
C ILE A 348 -17.07 -64.52 -20.64
N PRO A 349 -16.84 -64.59 -19.30
CA PRO A 349 -17.95 -64.67 -18.35
C PRO A 349 -18.96 -63.56 -18.63
N SER A 350 -20.24 -63.90 -18.79
CA SER A 350 -21.31 -62.96 -19.16
C SER A 350 -21.27 -61.68 -18.31
N ASP A 351 -20.92 -61.82 -17.03
CA ASP A 351 -20.88 -60.72 -16.07
C ASP A 351 -19.74 -59.74 -16.35
N GLN A 352 -18.58 -60.21 -16.83
CA GLN A 352 -17.47 -59.35 -17.24
C GLN A 352 -17.74 -58.66 -18.58
N HIS A 353 -18.41 -59.36 -19.50
CA HIS A 353 -18.83 -58.77 -20.77
C HIS A 353 -19.89 -57.67 -20.55
N ASN A 354 -20.88 -57.93 -19.70
CA ASN A 354 -21.91 -56.97 -19.33
C ASN A 354 -21.32 -55.75 -18.60
N ALA A 355 -20.38 -55.95 -17.67
CA ALA A 355 -19.69 -54.85 -16.98
C ALA A 355 -18.87 -53.99 -17.96
N TRP A 356 -18.18 -54.61 -18.92
CA TRP A 356 -17.45 -53.90 -19.96
C TRP A 356 -18.38 -53.10 -20.89
N GLN A 357 -19.49 -53.69 -21.34
CA GLN A 357 -20.50 -53.00 -22.15
C GLN A 357 -21.10 -51.81 -21.41
N ASN A 358 -21.52 -52.01 -20.15
CA ASN A 358 -22.10 -50.96 -19.32
C ASN A 358 -21.12 -49.81 -19.08
N ASN A 359 -19.85 -50.09 -18.74
CA ASN A 359 -18.85 -49.05 -18.52
C ASN A 359 -18.53 -48.29 -19.83
N THR A 360 -18.50 -48.99 -20.97
CA THR A 360 -18.28 -48.36 -22.28
C THR A 360 -19.44 -47.44 -22.67
N GLU A 361 -20.68 -47.88 -22.41
CA GLU A 361 -21.87 -47.07 -22.64
C GLU A 361 -21.91 -45.84 -21.72
N GLN A 362 -21.57 -46.01 -20.44
CA GLN A 362 -21.47 -44.89 -19.49
C GLN A 362 -20.40 -43.87 -19.88
N ILE A 363 -19.20 -44.33 -20.30
CA ILE A 363 -18.16 -43.43 -20.83
C ILE A 363 -18.69 -42.69 -22.07
N ALA A 364 -19.36 -43.37 -22.99
CA ALA A 364 -19.91 -42.73 -24.18
C ALA A 364 -20.98 -41.68 -23.85
N GLN A 365 -21.88 -41.97 -22.91
CA GLN A 365 -22.89 -41.02 -22.43
C GLN A 365 -22.26 -39.80 -21.75
N GLU A 366 -21.26 -40.02 -20.87
CA GLU A 366 -20.60 -38.92 -20.17
C GLU A 366 -19.76 -38.06 -21.12
N VAL A 367 -19.13 -38.65 -22.16
CA VAL A 367 -18.45 -37.90 -23.22
C VAL A 367 -19.43 -37.00 -23.98
N VAL A 368 -20.62 -37.50 -24.32
CA VAL A 368 -21.66 -36.69 -24.99
C VAL A 368 -22.11 -35.54 -24.09
N LYS A 369 -22.36 -35.82 -22.80
CA LYS A 369 -22.76 -34.83 -21.82
C LYS A 369 -21.70 -33.73 -21.61
N LEU A 370 -20.44 -34.11 -21.38
CA LEU A 370 -19.34 -33.16 -21.20
C LEU A 370 -19.11 -32.29 -22.44
N LYS A 371 -19.30 -32.85 -23.64
CA LYS A 371 -19.24 -32.06 -24.88
C LYS A 371 -20.41 -31.09 -25.01
N ALA A 372 -21.62 -31.48 -24.60
CA ALA A 372 -22.77 -30.60 -24.59
C ALA A 372 -22.61 -29.45 -23.59
N GLU A 373 -22.13 -29.74 -22.37
CA GLU A 373 -21.79 -28.72 -21.37
C GLU A 373 -20.70 -27.75 -21.87
N ALA A 374 -19.67 -28.27 -22.54
CA ALA A 374 -18.63 -27.43 -23.12
C ALA A 374 -19.16 -26.52 -24.24
N GLU A 375 -20.09 -27.01 -25.08
CA GLU A 375 -20.71 -26.18 -26.12
C GLU A 375 -21.56 -25.06 -25.51
N GLU A 376 -22.32 -25.34 -24.44
CA GLU A 376 -23.06 -24.33 -23.68
C GLU A 376 -22.11 -23.27 -23.09
N ASP A 377 -20.97 -23.68 -22.53
CA ASP A 377 -19.96 -22.75 -22.04
C ASP A 377 -19.35 -21.90 -23.16
N TYR A 378 -19.11 -22.48 -24.34
CA TYR A 378 -18.61 -21.74 -25.50
C TYR A 378 -19.61 -20.68 -25.93
N ASP A 379 -20.89 -21.00 -25.94
CA ASP A 379 -21.95 -20.04 -26.25
C ASP A 379 -22.04 -18.92 -25.21
N LEU A 380 -21.87 -19.23 -23.92
CA LEU A 380 -21.84 -18.24 -22.85
C LEU A 380 -20.62 -17.31 -22.96
N ILE A 381 -19.42 -17.86 -23.18
CA ILE A 381 -18.18 -17.10 -23.37
C ILE A 381 -18.33 -16.15 -24.58
N ARG A 382 -18.79 -16.70 -25.71
CA ARG A 382 -19.03 -15.92 -26.93
C ARG A 382 -20.07 -14.83 -26.70
N ALA A 383 -21.22 -15.15 -26.10
CA ALA A 383 -22.27 -14.17 -25.85
C ALA A 383 -21.78 -13.01 -24.97
N ARG A 384 -21.08 -13.31 -23.87
CA ARG A 384 -20.49 -12.31 -22.97
C ARG A 384 -19.50 -11.41 -23.70
N ILE A 385 -18.56 -11.98 -24.43
CA ILE A 385 -17.51 -11.20 -25.10
C ILE A 385 -18.07 -10.44 -26.30
N CYS A 386 -18.96 -11.04 -27.10
CA CYS A 386 -19.64 -10.36 -28.20
C CYS A 386 -20.45 -9.15 -27.71
N GLN A 387 -21.08 -9.23 -26.53
CA GLN A 387 -21.75 -8.07 -25.94
C GLN A 387 -20.77 -6.92 -25.64
N GLN A 388 -19.59 -7.24 -25.10
CA GLN A 388 -18.55 -6.24 -24.85
C GLN A 388 -17.98 -5.67 -26.14
N ILE A 389 -17.68 -6.51 -27.13
CA ILE A 389 -17.23 -6.08 -28.46
C ILE A 389 -18.25 -5.14 -29.10
N ARG A 390 -19.55 -5.46 -29.06
CA ARG A 390 -20.61 -4.57 -29.60
C ARG A 390 -20.63 -3.21 -28.91
N LYS A 391 -20.41 -3.16 -27.58
CA LYS A 391 -20.29 -1.89 -26.84
C LYS A 391 -19.13 -1.06 -27.39
N TRP A 392 -17.95 -1.66 -27.54
CA TRP A 392 -16.76 -0.96 -28.04
C TRP A 392 -16.83 -0.60 -29.52
N GLN A 393 -17.46 -1.43 -30.35
CA GLN A 393 -17.74 -1.13 -31.76
C GLN A 393 -18.64 0.09 -31.88
N ARG A 394 -19.70 0.19 -31.06
CA ARG A 394 -20.56 1.37 -31.03
C ARG A 394 -19.78 2.63 -30.66
N ILE A 395 -18.94 2.55 -29.62
CA ILE A 395 -18.09 3.66 -29.19
C ILE A 395 -17.13 4.09 -30.32
N LYS A 396 -16.50 3.11 -31.00
CA LYS A 396 -15.61 3.35 -32.14
C LYS A 396 -16.34 4.06 -33.27
N THR A 397 -17.51 3.57 -33.69
CA THR A 397 -18.30 4.17 -34.78
C THR A 397 -18.77 5.59 -34.42
N GLU A 398 -19.22 5.83 -33.19
CA GLU A 398 -19.60 7.18 -32.72
C GLU A 398 -18.39 8.14 -32.76
N ALA A 399 -17.20 7.64 -32.39
CA ALA A 399 -15.96 8.41 -32.45
C ALA A 399 -15.54 8.72 -33.90
N GLU A 400 -15.58 7.75 -34.81
CA GLU A 400 -15.29 7.95 -36.24
C GLU A 400 -16.24 8.95 -36.90
N GLN A 401 -17.54 8.89 -36.58
CA GLN A 401 -18.52 9.88 -37.04
C GLN A 401 -18.20 11.28 -36.52
N THR A 402 -17.80 11.37 -35.24
CA THR A 402 -17.41 12.64 -34.62
C THR A 402 -16.16 13.22 -35.27
N ARG A 403 -15.16 12.39 -35.57
CA ARG A 403 -13.95 12.76 -36.29
C ARG A 403 -14.28 13.28 -37.69
N SER A 404 -15.09 12.54 -38.47
CA SER A 404 -15.46 12.94 -39.83
C SER A 404 -16.24 14.26 -39.87
N ARG A 405 -17.08 14.54 -38.87
CA ARG A 405 -17.75 15.86 -38.74
C ARG A 405 -16.74 16.96 -38.45
N ALA A 406 -15.81 16.71 -37.54
CA ALA A 406 -14.79 17.68 -37.14
C ALA A 406 -13.70 17.93 -38.20
N GLU A 407 -13.59 17.08 -39.22
CA GLU A 407 -12.74 17.30 -40.41
C GLU A 407 -13.42 18.15 -41.49
N LYS A 408 -14.76 18.26 -41.46
CA LYS A 408 -15.57 19.07 -42.40
C LYS A 408 -15.79 20.50 -41.90
N GLU A 409 -15.69 20.71 -40.60
CA GLU A 409 -15.60 22.02 -39.93
C GLU A 409 -14.19 22.60 -40.09
#